data_AF-A0A1B9LNT7-F1
#
_entry.id   AF-A0A1B9LNT7-F1
#
_cell.length_a   1.000
_cell.length_b   1.000
_cell.length_c   1.000
_cell.angle_alpha   90.00
_cell.angle_beta   90.00
_cell.angle_gamma   90.00
#
_symmetry.space_group_name_H-M   'P 1'
#
loop_
_entity.id
_entity.type
_entity.pdbx_description
1 polymer ?
#
loop_
_entity_poly.entity_id
_entity_poly.type
_entity_poly.pdbx_seq_one_letter_code
_entity_poly.pdbx_strand_id
1 'polypeptide(L)'
;MGDGSYAGPADIWNPKKGFLVQSTNPESYNLNFPTTGAHNLYFDLLISGVDINELTWEPVTLGGITATVTNVVANDLWIPKEDRGQVVARVKLTGPEAIYQRFNPNPSQIAKPRLPQTFELVGRDIYGGEVVKYGFVLRQWFVNRGGRIDNHSNQTTWCNSLGYRMPRVRDLTNAVRKASPPISGAAPSSSGDYYMRHIGAGFFTEWGDTDDYTDAGLVKFDYWTSDASGSTQFFVNSYYGDVFRGSASVSRYGLCTAP
;
A
#
# COMPACT_ATOMS: atom_id res chain seq x y z
N MET A 1 -7.04 0.12 12.38
CA MET A 1 -5.59 -0.24 12.45
C MET A 1 -4.74 1.01 12.37
N GLY A 2 -4.97 1.93 13.30
CA GLY A 2 -4.46 3.31 13.19
C GLY A 2 -5.00 4.16 14.32
N ASP A 3 -5.14 3.56 15.49
CA ASP A 3 -5.62 4.14 16.73
C ASP A 3 -4.49 4.10 17.78
N GLY A 4 -4.65 4.86 18.86
CA GLY A 4 -3.65 4.96 19.92
C GLY A 4 -2.26 5.28 19.35
N SER A 5 -1.27 4.44 19.67
CA SER A 5 0.12 4.62 19.24
C SER A 5 0.34 4.46 17.73
N TYR A 6 -0.59 3.84 17.00
CA TYR A 6 -0.50 3.67 15.54
C TYR A 6 -1.14 4.83 14.77
N ALA A 7 -1.87 5.72 15.46
CA ALA A 7 -2.55 6.85 14.81
C ALA A 7 -1.53 7.84 14.22
N GLY A 8 -1.82 8.30 13.01
CA GLY A 8 -1.13 9.45 12.43
C GLY A 8 -1.53 10.77 13.08
N PRO A 9 -0.84 11.86 12.75
CA PRO A 9 -1.28 13.22 13.06
C PRO A 9 -2.72 13.48 12.63
N ALA A 10 -3.49 14.22 13.43
CA ALA A 10 -4.93 14.39 13.23
C ALA A 10 -5.29 15.19 11.96
N ASP A 11 -4.34 15.96 11.41
CA ASP A 11 -4.41 16.68 10.14
C ASP A 11 -4.16 15.78 8.91
N ILE A 12 -3.64 14.56 9.12
CA ILE A 12 -3.36 13.59 8.06
C ILE A 12 -4.28 12.36 8.18
N TRP A 13 -4.56 11.90 9.39
CA TRP A 13 -5.22 10.63 9.65
C TRP A 13 -6.36 10.76 10.66
N ASN A 14 -7.54 10.29 10.27
CA ASN A 14 -8.68 10.11 11.14
C ASN A 14 -8.85 8.61 11.48
N PRO A 15 -8.72 8.19 12.75
CA PRO A 15 -8.83 6.77 13.12
C PRO A 15 -10.13 6.08 12.73
N LYS A 16 -11.22 6.84 12.50
CA LYS A 16 -12.52 6.30 12.08
C LYS A 16 -12.72 6.35 10.56
N LYS A 17 -12.10 7.30 9.87
CA LYS A 17 -12.42 7.63 8.47
C LYS A 17 -11.26 7.45 7.50
N GLY A 18 -10.03 7.26 7.98
CA GLY A 18 -8.85 7.05 7.14
C GLY A 18 -8.05 8.33 6.89
N PHE A 19 -7.29 8.35 5.79
CA PHE A 19 -6.50 9.51 5.39
C PHE A 19 -7.39 10.68 4.97
N LEU A 20 -7.03 11.87 5.43
CA LEU A 20 -7.66 13.12 5.02
C LEU A 20 -7.09 13.56 3.67
N VAL A 21 -7.93 14.12 2.81
CA VAL A 21 -7.49 14.79 1.58
C VAL A 21 -6.60 15.97 1.95
N GLN A 22 -5.36 15.98 1.48
CA GLN A 22 -4.38 17.02 1.77
C GLN A 22 -4.45 18.17 0.76
N SER A 23 -4.79 17.87 -0.50
CA SER A 23 -4.96 18.88 -1.55
C SER A 23 -5.91 18.42 -2.65
N THR A 24 -6.69 19.34 -3.19
CA THR A 24 -7.43 19.17 -4.46
C THR A 24 -6.78 19.89 -5.63
N ASN A 25 -5.67 20.61 -5.40
CA ASN A 25 -4.85 21.21 -6.45
C ASN A 25 -3.97 20.12 -7.11
N PRO A 26 -4.05 19.93 -8.44
CA PRO A 26 -3.23 18.95 -9.15
C PRO A 26 -1.72 19.03 -8.90
N GLU A 27 -1.18 20.24 -8.71
CA GLU A 27 0.25 20.47 -8.42
C GLU A 27 0.69 19.94 -7.05
N SER A 28 -0.25 19.50 -6.20
CA SER A 28 0.02 19.03 -4.84
C SER A 28 -0.60 17.66 -4.55
N TYR A 29 -0.99 16.90 -5.58
CA TYR A 29 -1.50 15.53 -5.42
C TYR A 29 -0.46 14.56 -4.83
N ASN A 30 0.83 14.91 -4.84
CA ASN A 30 1.87 14.13 -4.15
C ASN A 30 1.73 14.10 -2.63
N LEU A 31 0.88 14.96 -2.05
CA LEU A 31 0.54 14.97 -0.62
C LEU A 31 -0.58 13.98 -0.28
N ASN A 32 -1.36 13.53 -1.26
CA ASN A 32 -2.50 12.65 -1.04
C ASN A 32 -2.09 11.18 -1.01
N PHE A 33 -2.87 10.38 -0.29
CA PHE A 33 -2.80 8.93 -0.32
C PHE A 33 -3.47 8.39 -1.61
N PRO A 34 -3.05 7.25 -2.17
CA PRO A 34 -1.84 6.51 -1.84
C PRO A 34 -0.64 6.99 -2.64
N THR A 35 0.54 6.68 -2.13
CA THR A 35 1.81 6.90 -2.83
C THR A 35 2.56 5.60 -3.15
N THR A 36 2.11 4.51 -2.54
CA THR A 36 2.53 3.14 -2.88
C THR A 36 1.32 2.34 -3.37
N GLY A 37 1.52 1.27 -4.13
CA GLY A 37 0.40 0.43 -4.58
C GLY A 37 0.80 -0.99 -4.88
N ALA A 38 -0.19 -1.87 -4.99
CA ALA A 38 -0.05 -3.25 -5.44
C ALA A 38 -1.34 -3.67 -6.16
N HIS A 39 -1.25 -4.75 -6.93
CA HIS A 39 -2.39 -5.26 -7.69
C HIS A 39 -3.55 -5.62 -6.74
N ASN A 40 -4.76 -5.20 -7.09
CA ASN A 40 -6.01 -5.37 -6.34
C ASN A 40 -6.12 -4.67 -4.98
N LEU A 41 -5.17 -3.79 -4.62
CA LEU A 41 -5.42 -2.86 -3.51
C LEU A 41 -6.48 -1.84 -3.88
N TYR A 42 -7.27 -1.43 -2.90
CA TYR A 42 -8.30 -0.42 -3.08
C TYR A 42 -8.47 0.48 -1.87
N PHE A 43 -9.11 1.61 -2.08
CA PHE A 43 -9.53 2.51 -1.02
C PHE A 43 -10.83 3.19 -1.42
N ASP A 44 -11.57 3.66 -0.42
CA ASP A 44 -12.90 4.22 -0.63
C ASP A 44 -12.84 5.74 -0.43
N LEU A 45 -13.40 6.49 -1.38
CA LEU A 45 -13.60 7.92 -1.25
C LEU A 45 -14.89 8.18 -0.49
N LEU A 46 -14.76 8.87 0.64
CA LEU A 46 -15.88 9.40 1.41
C LEU A 46 -16.25 10.77 0.85
N ILE A 47 -17.26 10.80 -0.01
CA ILE A 47 -17.71 12.01 -0.70
C ILE A 47 -19.00 12.51 -0.04
N SER A 48 -19.03 13.80 0.31
CA SER A 48 -20.20 14.46 0.90
C SER A 48 -20.75 15.55 0.00
N GLY A 49 -22.05 15.83 0.09
CA GLY A 49 -22.70 16.95 -0.61
C GLY A 49 -23.17 16.62 -2.03
N VAL A 50 -23.03 15.37 -2.47
CA VAL A 50 -23.49 14.87 -3.78
C VAL A 50 -24.01 13.44 -3.63
N ASP A 51 -24.95 13.02 -4.49
CA ASP A 51 -25.36 11.62 -4.57
C ASP A 51 -24.32 10.83 -5.37
N ILE A 52 -23.59 9.95 -4.68
CA ILE A 52 -22.54 9.12 -5.27
C ILE A 52 -23.12 8.23 -6.39
N ASN A 53 -24.38 7.83 -6.32
CA ASN A 53 -25.02 6.97 -7.32
C ASN A 53 -25.25 7.71 -8.66
N GLU A 54 -25.25 9.03 -8.66
CA GLU A 54 -25.38 9.86 -9.86
C GLU A 54 -24.02 10.15 -10.51
N LEU A 55 -22.91 9.77 -9.85
CA LEU A 55 -21.57 9.96 -10.38
C LEU A 55 -21.17 8.83 -11.31
N THR A 56 -20.67 9.21 -12.48
CA THR A 56 -19.99 8.35 -13.44
C THR A 56 -18.49 8.60 -13.41
N TRP A 57 -17.72 7.54 -13.66
CA TRP A 57 -16.26 7.57 -13.57
C TRP A 57 -15.65 6.85 -14.77
N GLU A 58 -14.59 7.44 -15.33
CA GLU A 58 -13.77 6.78 -16.33
C GLU A 58 -12.50 6.21 -15.68
N PRO A 59 -12.07 4.98 -16.05
CA PRO A 59 -10.83 4.42 -15.54
C PRO A 59 -9.63 5.18 -16.09
N VAL A 60 -8.62 5.42 -15.24
CA VAL A 60 -7.39 6.11 -15.62
C VAL A 60 -6.26 5.10 -15.69
N THR A 61 -5.63 4.96 -16.86
CA THR A 61 -4.50 4.05 -17.06
C THR A 61 -3.23 4.82 -17.37
N LEU A 62 -2.24 4.73 -16.48
CA LEU A 62 -0.96 5.44 -16.57
C LEU A 62 0.19 4.53 -16.16
N GLY A 63 1.29 4.57 -16.91
CA GLY A 63 2.51 3.84 -16.56
C GLY A 63 2.37 2.32 -16.40
N GLY A 64 1.30 1.70 -16.93
CA GLY A 64 1.00 0.27 -16.78
C GLY A 64 0.14 -0.09 -15.56
N ILE A 65 -0.41 0.91 -14.87
CA ILE A 65 -1.37 0.75 -13.77
C ILE A 65 -2.69 1.42 -14.18
N THR A 66 -3.80 0.78 -13.85
CA THR A 66 -5.16 1.28 -14.02
C THR A 66 -5.80 1.53 -12.66
N ALA A 67 -6.30 2.75 -12.45
CA ALA A 67 -7.19 3.07 -11.35
C ALA A 67 -8.63 3.07 -11.86
N THR A 68 -9.46 2.17 -11.31
CA THR A 68 -10.88 2.07 -11.66
C THR A 68 -11.71 2.52 -10.47
N VAL A 69 -12.67 3.40 -10.69
CA VAL A 69 -13.62 3.82 -9.66
C VAL A 69 -14.96 3.12 -9.87
N THR A 70 -15.47 2.49 -8.83
CA THR A 70 -16.78 1.84 -8.84
C THR A 70 -17.56 2.22 -7.60
N ASN A 71 -18.84 2.57 -7.77
CA ASN A 71 -19.74 2.78 -6.64
C ASN A 71 -20.11 1.41 -6.07
N VAL A 72 -19.77 1.15 -4.81
CA VAL A 72 -20.00 -0.14 -4.15
C VAL A 72 -20.62 0.07 -2.78
N VAL A 73 -21.35 -0.93 -2.29
CA VAL A 73 -21.83 -0.96 -0.91
C VAL A 73 -20.70 -1.43 -0.01
N ALA A 74 -20.16 -0.52 0.80
CA ALA A 74 -19.02 -0.78 1.66
C ALA A 74 -19.44 -1.64 2.86
N ASN A 75 -18.86 -2.83 2.99
CA ASN A 75 -19.22 -3.80 4.05
C ASN A 75 -18.00 -4.47 4.69
N ASP A 76 -16.81 -4.01 4.35
CA ASP A 76 -15.56 -4.59 4.80
C ASP A 76 -15.40 -4.50 6.33
N LEU A 77 -14.66 -5.45 6.91
CA LEU A 77 -14.59 -5.61 8.36
C LEU A 77 -13.94 -4.43 9.09
N TRP A 78 -13.02 -3.71 8.44
CA TRP A 78 -12.39 -2.52 9.00
C TRP A 78 -13.28 -1.27 8.99
N ILE A 79 -14.41 -1.30 8.29
CA ILE A 79 -15.35 -0.18 8.23
C ILE A 79 -16.14 -0.14 9.55
N PRO A 80 -16.24 1.04 10.21
CA PRO A 80 -17.06 1.22 11.40
C PRO A 80 -18.49 0.74 11.18
N LYS A 81 -19.11 0.13 12.19
CA LYS A 81 -20.44 -0.50 12.03
C LYS A 81 -21.50 0.50 11.57
N GLU A 82 -21.39 1.74 12.00
CA GLU A 82 -22.24 2.87 11.60
C GLU A 82 -22.13 3.25 10.12
N ASP A 83 -21.02 2.89 9.47
CA ASP A 83 -20.73 3.22 8.07
C ASP A 83 -20.95 2.04 7.11
N ARG A 84 -21.13 0.82 7.64
CA ARG A 84 -21.38 -0.37 6.81
C ARG A 84 -22.74 -0.27 6.12
N GLY A 85 -22.80 -0.74 4.88
CA GLY A 85 -24.00 -0.67 4.06
C GLY A 85 -24.16 0.65 3.31
N GLN A 86 -23.28 1.63 3.52
CA GLN A 86 -23.28 2.87 2.74
C GLN A 86 -22.62 2.66 1.38
N VAL A 87 -23.08 3.42 0.38
CA VAL A 87 -22.44 3.45 -0.95
C VAL A 87 -21.24 4.37 -0.90
N VAL A 88 -20.09 3.89 -1.39
CA VAL A 88 -18.84 4.65 -1.51
C VAL A 88 -18.28 4.52 -2.92
N ALA A 89 -17.49 5.50 -3.34
CA ALA A 89 -16.73 5.40 -4.58
C ALA A 89 -15.39 4.69 -4.29
N ARG A 90 -15.31 3.41 -4.62
CA ARG A 90 -14.13 2.57 -4.42
C ARG A 90 -13.15 2.72 -5.57
N VAL A 91 -11.93 3.14 -5.27
CA VAL A 91 -10.81 3.19 -6.20
C VAL A 91 -10.01 1.90 -6.08
N LYS A 92 -9.98 1.09 -7.13
CA LYS A 92 -9.19 -0.16 -7.21
C LYS A 92 -8.00 0.02 -8.14
N LEU A 93 -6.82 -0.37 -7.68
CA LEU A 93 -5.57 -0.35 -8.45
C LEU A 93 -5.32 -1.71 -9.09
N THR A 94 -5.18 -1.73 -10.41
CA THR A 94 -4.84 -2.92 -11.20
C THR A 94 -3.51 -2.66 -11.91
N GLY A 95 -2.55 -3.56 -11.82
CA GLY A 95 -1.25 -3.40 -12.46
C GLY A 95 -0.46 -4.70 -12.54
N PRO A 96 0.85 -4.65 -12.79
CA PRO A 96 1.67 -5.85 -12.91
C PRO A 96 1.67 -6.68 -11.62
N GLU A 97 1.51 -7.99 -11.79
CA GLU A 97 1.53 -8.97 -10.71
C GLU A 97 2.24 -10.26 -11.17
N ALA A 98 2.47 -11.19 -10.23
CA ALA A 98 3.21 -12.42 -10.48
C ALA A 98 2.42 -13.69 -10.12
N ILE A 99 1.08 -13.63 -10.06
CA ILE A 99 0.23 -14.73 -9.56
C ILE A 99 0.54 -16.09 -10.20
N TYR A 100 0.71 -16.13 -11.52
CA TYR A 100 0.99 -17.35 -12.29
C TYR A 100 2.41 -17.92 -12.09
N GLN A 101 3.30 -17.18 -11.42
CA GLN A 101 4.72 -17.54 -11.28
C GLN A 101 5.17 -17.62 -9.81
N ARG A 102 4.26 -17.47 -8.83
CA ARG A 102 4.60 -17.43 -7.40
C ARG A 102 5.36 -18.69 -6.93
N PHE A 103 5.05 -19.84 -7.51
CA PHE A 103 5.69 -21.12 -7.19
C PHE A 103 6.93 -21.43 -8.05
N ASN A 104 7.21 -20.65 -9.09
CA ASN A 104 8.45 -20.76 -9.84
C ASN A 104 9.59 -20.10 -9.04
N PRO A 105 10.66 -20.81 -8.66
CA PRO A 105 11.80 -20.21 -7.97
C PRO A 105 12.57 -19.20 -8.82
N ASN A 106 12.53 -19.33 -10.16
CA ASN A 106 13.20 -18.47 -11.12
C ASN A 106 12.16 -17.96 -12.14
N PRO A 107 11.28 -17.03 -11.74
CA PRO A 107 10.23 -16.51 -12.61
C PRO A 107 10.83 -15.71 -13.79
N SER A 108 10.04 -15.56 -14.85
CA SER A 108 10.36 -14.63 -15.92
C SER A 108 10.07 -13.20 -15.49
N GLN A 109 10.77 -12.24 -16.09
CA GLN A 109 10.49 -10.82 -15.87
C GLN A 109 9.02 -10.50 -16.16
N ILE A 110 8.45 -9.62 -15.34
CA ILE A 110 7.12 -9.05 -15.56
C ILE A 110 7.24 -7.56 -15.87
N ALA A 111 6.15 -6.98 -16.37
CA ALA A 111 6.10 -5.55 -16.62
C ALA A 111 6.43 -4.76 -15.34
N LYS A 112 7.20 -3.68 -15.50
CA LYS A 112 7.49 -2.71 -14.44
C LYS A 112 6.73 -1.44 -14.70
N PRO A 113 5.93 -0.94 -13.75
CA PRO A 113 5.29 0.34 -13.91
C PRO A 113 6.30 1.47 -14.09
N ARG A 114 5.98 2.43 -14.95
CA ARG A 114 6.78 3.66 -15.11
C ARG A 114 6.33 4.65 -14.06
N LEU A 115 6.99 4.70 -12.91
CA LEU A 115 6.65 5.60 -11.80
C LEU A 115 7.72 6.69 -11.61
N PRO A 116 7.37 7.88 -11.07
CA PRO A 116 6.04 8.24 -10.54
C PRO A 116 4.99 8.54 -11.62
N GLN A 117 3.70 8.40 -11.27
CA GLN A 117 2.55 8.79 -12.10
C GLN A 117 1.51 9.54 -11.26
N THR A 118 1.00 10.63 -11.81
CA THR A 118 -0.09 11.42 -11.22
C THR A 118 -1.42 10.95 -11.77
N PHE A 119 -2.28 10.40 -10.91
CA PHE A 119 -3.64 10.01 -11.26
C PHE A 119 -4.60 11.12 -10.85
N GLU A 120 -5.56 11.46 -11.72
CA GLU A 120 -6.70 12.32 -11.39
C GLU A 120 -7.99 11.58 -11.75
N LEU A 121 -8.81 11.31 -10.74
CA LEU A 121 -10.11 10.66 -10.87
C LEU A 121 -11.17 11.75 -10.86
N VAL A 122 -12.03 11.77 -11.88
CA VAL A 122 -13.07 12.78 -12.04
C VAL A 122 -14.44 12.10 -12.01
N GLY A 123 -15.23 12.45 -11.01
CA GLY A 123 -16.64 12.04 -10.90
C GLY A 123 -17.50 13.04 -11.66
N ARG A 124 -18.22 12.55 -12.67
CA ARG A 124 -19.06 13.36 -13.55
C ARG A 124 -20.55 13.11 -13.33
N ASP A 125 -21.35 14.15 -13.45
CA ASP A 125 -22.81 14.00 -13.46
C ASP A 125 -23.32 13.34 -14.76
N ILE A 126 -24.63 13.14 -14.83
CA ILE A 126 -25.31 12.55 -16.01
C ILE A 126 -25.20 13.40 -17.28
N TYR A 127 -24.81 14.67 -17.17
CA TYR A 127 -24.61 15.59 -18.30
C TYR A 127 -23.12 15.69 -18.70
N GLY A 128 -22.23 14.96 -18.01
CA GLY A 128 -20.79 14.96 -18.23
C GLY A 128 -20.04 16.09 -17.51
N GLY A 129 -20.72 16.89 -16.70
CA GLY A 129 -20.15 17.97 -15.89
C GLY A 129 -19.26 17.41 -14.78
N GLU A 130 -18.11 18.05 -14.52
CA GLU A 130 -17.20 17.65 -13.45
C GLU A 130 -17.76 18.07 -12.09
N VAL A 131 -17.97 17.10 -11.20
CA VAL A 131 -18.57 17.34 -9.88
C VAL A 131 -17.54 17.18 -8.77
N VAL A 132 -16.73 16.11 -8.83
CA VAL A 132 -15.71 15.80 -7.82
C VAL A 132 -14.41 15.41 -8.48
N LYS A 133 -13.28 15.81 -7.88
CA LYS A 133 -11.95 15.37 -8.27
C LYS A 133 -11.18 14.82 -7.09
N TYR A 134 -10.45 13.74 -7.35
CA TYR A 134 -9.47 13.21 -6.41
C TYR A 134 -8.22 12.80 -7.17
N GLY A 135 -7.05 13.26 -6.74
CA GLY A 135 -5.80 12.86 -7.36
C GLY A 135 -4.72 12.50 -6.36
N PHE A 136 -3.80 11.65 -6.81
CA PHE A 136 -2.71 11.10 -6.02
C PHE A 136 -1.51 10.76 -6.92
N VAL A 137 -0.33 10.60 -6.32
CA VAL A 137 0.89 10.23 -7.05
C VAL A 137 1.42 8.89 -6.57
N LEU A 138 1.30 7.86 -7.41
CA LEU A 138 2.00 6.60 -7.16
C LEU A 138 3.48 6.78 -7.50
N ARG A 139 4.35 6.42 -6.55
CA ARG A 139 5.81 6.48 -6.69
C ARG A 139 6.48 5.11 -6.55
N GLN A 140 5.80 4.13 -5.98
CA GLN A 140 6.35 2.80 -5.78
C GLN A 140 5.27 1.71 -5.93
N TRP A 141 5.61 0.63 -6.63
CA TRP A 141 4.73 -0.52 -6.85
C TRP A 141 5.27 -1.77 -6.19
N PHE A 142 4.39 -2.58 -5.61
CA PHE A 142 4.71 -3.80 -4.90
C PHE A 142 4.08 -5.03 -5.55
N VAL A 143 4.84 -6.12 -5.57
CA VAL A 143 4.44 -7.43 -6.09
C VAL A 143 4.69 -8.47 -5.01
N ASN A 144 3.63 -9.16 -4.59
CA ASN A 144 3.71 -10.18 -3.54
C ASN A 144 3.86 -11.59 -4.14
N ARG A 145 4.49 -12.48 -3.37
CA ARG A 145 4.60 -13.91 -3.68
C ARG A 145 3.42 -14.74 -3.13
N GLY A 146 2.31 -14.10 -2.77
CA GLY A 146 1.16 -14.76 -2.16
C GLY A 146 1.52 -15.50 -0.87
N GLY A 147 0.91 -16.66 -0.66
CA GLY A 147 1.14 -17.55 0.47
C GLY A 147 2.54 -18.19 0.56
N ARG A 148 3.47 -17.90 -0.37
CA ARG A 148 4.76 -18.58 -0.45
C ARG A 148 5.79 -17.95 0.49
N ILE A 149 6.13 -18.71 1.53
CA ILE A 149 7.28 -18.43 2.40
C ILE A 149 8.55 -19.11 1.86
N ASP A 150 9.70 -18.47 2.06
CA ASP A 150 11.02 -19.02 1.71
C ASP A 150 12.12 -18.28 2.48
N ASN A 151 13.34 -18.79 2.39
CA ASN A 151 14.51 -18.15 2.99
C ASN A 151 14.85 -16.81 2.28
N HIS A 152 15.66 -15.99 2.94
CA HIS A 152 15.99 -14.63 2.46
C HIS A 152 16.62 -14.62 1.07
N SER A 153 17.56 -15.54 0.81
CA SER A 153 18.25 -15.66 -0.49
C SER A 153 17.26 -16.01 -1.60
N ASN A 154 16.37 -16.97 -1.36
CA ASN A 154 15.39 -17.41 -2.35
C ASN A 154 14.33 -16.34 -2.64
N GLN A 155 13.89 -15.58 -1.64
CA GLN A 155 12.99 -14.44 -1.89
C GLN A 155 13.71 -13.34 -2.67
N THR A 156 14.99 -13.09 -2.37
CA THR A 156 15.81 -12.10 -3.09
C THR A 156 15.96 -12.49 -4.57
N THR A 157 16.34 -13.74 -4.84
CA THR A 157 16.43 -14.28 -6.20
C THR A 157 15.10 -14.15 -6.93
N TRP A 158 13.99 -14.52 -6.29
CA TRP A 158 12.65 -14.42 -6.90
C TRP A 158 12.31 -12.99 -7.32
N CYS A 159 12.55 -11.99 -6.44
CA CYS A 159 12.35 -10.59 -6.80
C CYS A 159 13.22 -10.14 -7.97
N ASN A 160 14.52 -10.47 -7.92
CA ASN A 160 15.46 -10.08 -8.97
C ASN A 160 15.11 -10.70 -10.32
N SER A 161 14.63 -11.95 -10.34
CA SER A 161 14.19 -12.65 -11.54
C SER A 161 12.94 -12.01 -12.19
N LEU A 162 12.01 -11.47 -11.39
CA LEU A 162 10.91 -10.65 -11.89
C LEU A 162 11.39 -9.31 -12.49
N GLY A 163 12.65 -8.95 -12.23
CA GLY A 163 13.23 -7.64 -12.49
C GLY A 163 13.04 -6.66 -11.34
N TYR A 164 12.35 -7.02 -10.26
CA TYR A 164 12.12 -6.16 -9.11
C TYR A 164 13.27 -6.30 -8.11
N ARG A 165 13.22 -5.56 -7.00
CA ARG A 165 14.15 -5.75 -5.88
C ARG A 165 13.39 -6.15 -4.62
N MET A 166 14.09 -6.79 -3.69
CA MET A 166 13.58 -6.92 -2.33
C MET A 166 13.46 -5.52 -1.70
N PRO A 167 12.36 -5.22 -0.96
CA PRO A 167 12.20 -3.95 -0.28
C PRO A 167 13.24 -3.78 0.83
N ARG A 168 13.52 -2.53 1.15
CA ARG A 168 14.21 -2.13 2.38
C ARG A 168 13.17 -1.92 3.48
N VAL A 169 13.61 -1.87 4.74
CA VAL A 169 12.77 -1.53 5.89
C VAL A 169 11.98 -0.24 5.64
N ARG A 170 12.65 0.79 5.11
CA ARG A 170 12.03 2.08 4.77
C ARG A 170 11.04 2.06 3.61
N ASP A 171 11.03 1.01 2.79
CA ASP A 171 9.99 0.85 1.76
C ASP A 171 8.68 0.34 2.39
N LEU A 172 8.74 -0.27 3.59
CA LEU A 172 7.62 -0.97 4.21
C LEU A 172 7.03 -0.25 5.42
N THR A 173 7.86 0.38 6.26
CA THR A 173 7.44 0.95 7.54
C THR A 173 8.20 2.22 7.88
N ASN A 174 7.59 3.10 8.68
CA ASN A 174 8.24 4.25 9.31
C ASN A 174 8.70 4.00 10.76
N ALA A 175 8.70 2.74 11.19
CA ALA A 175 9.24 2.32 12.49
C ALA A 175 10.68 2.80 12.72
N VAL A 176 10.97 3.17 13.96
CA VAL A 176 12.29 3.63 14.38
C VAL A 176 12.68 2.99 15.71
N ARG A 177 13.95 2.57 15.81
CA ARG A 177 14.53 2.08 17.06
C ARG A 177 15.93 2.62 17.21
N LYS A 178 16.21 3.29 18.33
CA LYS A 178 17.56 3.81 18.66
C LYS A 178 18.44 2.75 19.33
N ALA A 179 17.83 1.81 20.04
CA ALA A 179 18.52 0.73 20.73
C ALA A 179 19.14 -0.27 19.75
N SER A 180 20.19 -0.99 20.18
CA SER A 180 20.94 -1.91 19.33
C SER A 180 20.15 -3.21 19.03
N PRO A 181 19.93 -3.59 17.76
CA PRO A 181 20.40 -2.88 16.57
C PRO A 181 19.44 -1.74 16.18
N PRO A 182 19.98 -0.56 15.80
CA PRO A 182 19.16 0.56 15.40
C PRO A 182 18.42 0.24 14.11
N ILE A 183 17.23 0.79 13.98
CA ILE A 183 16.39 0.70 12.78
C ILE A 183 16.01 2.11 12.37
N SER A 184 16.10 2.35 11.07
CA SER A 184 15.59 3.56 10.43
C SER A 184 14.65 3.16 9.30
N GLY A 185 13.35 3.21 9.57
CA GLY A 185 12.32 3.14 8.55
C GLY A 185 12.24 4.41 7.70
N ALA A 186 11.10 4.58 7.04
CA ALA A 186 10.76 5.78 6.28
C ALA A 186 10.59 7.01 7.18
N ALA A 187 10.63 8.18 6.56
CA ALA A 187 10.24 9.44 7.20
C ALA A 187 8.81 9.84 6.77
N PRO A 188 8.06 10.55 7.63
CA PRO A 188 8.37 10.85 9.03
C PRO A 188 8.34 9.59 9.89
N SER A 189 9.29 9.49 10.81
CA SER A 189 9.42 8.34 11.70
C SER A 189 8.28 8.28 12.71
N SER A 190 7.86 7.07 13.06
CA SER A 190 6.94 6.85 14.16
C SER A 190 7.62 7.13 15.51
N SER A 191 6.84 7.02 16.59
CA SER A 191 7.32 7.19 17.96
C SER A 191 8.09 5.98 18.52
N GLY A 192 8.14 4.86 17.79
CA GLY A 192 8.78 3.62 18.25
C GLY A 192 8.92 2.55 17.17
N ASP A 193 9.13 1.31 17.58
CA ASP A 193 9.31 0.18 16.66
C ASP A 193 7.96 -0.40 16.24
N TYR A 194 7.19 0.42 15.52
CA TYR A 194 5.87 0.14 14.94
C TYR A 194 5.56 1.25 13.93
N TYR A 195 4.63 1.04 12.99
CA TYR A 195 4.21 2.13 12.10
C TYR A 195 3.29 3.13 12.81
N MET A 196 3.33 4.38 12.35
CA MET A 196 2.27 5.37 12.58
C MET A 196 1.71 5.81 11.23
N ARG A 197 0.37 5.90 11.09
CA ARG A 197 -0.28 6.19 9.79
C ARG A 197 0.21 7.51 9.21
N HIS A 198 0.98 7.42 8.13
CA HIS A 198 1.55 8.56 7.42
C HIS A 198 1.53 8.31 5.92
N ILE A 199 1.29 9.36 5.16
CA ILE A 199 1.34 9.33 3.70
C ILE A 199 2.82 9.45 3.30
N GLY A 200 3.29 8.54 2.44
CA GLY A 200 4.66 8.54 1.94
C GLY A 200 5.70 7.88 2.82
N ALA A 201 5.28 7.14 3.84
CA ALA A 201 6.17 6.64 4.88
C ALA A 201 6.24 5.09 4.89
N GLY A 202 6.16 4.47 3.72
CA GLY A 202 6.27 3.03 3.52
C GLY A 202 4.92 2.33 3.29
N PHE A 203 4.98 1.15 2.69
CA PHE A 203 3.82 0.41 2.21
C PHE A 203 2.83 0.03 3.32
N PHE A 204 3.26 -0.62 4.39
CA PHE A 204 2.36 -1.00 5.50
C PHE A 204 1.93 0.22 6.31
N THR A 205 2.73 1.28 6.34
CA THR A 205 2.35 2.54 6.97
C THR A 205 1.12 3.17 6.29
N GLU A 206 1.08 3.13 4.96
CA GLU A 206 -0.05 3.63 4.17
C GLU A 206 -1.22 2.66 4.14
N TRP A 207 -0.99 1.38 3.83
CA TRP A 207 -2.08 0.44 3.59
C TRP A 207 -2.61 -0.23 4.87
N GLY A 208 -1.77 -0.39 5.89
CA GLY A 208 -2.13 -1.03 7.16
C GLY A 208 -2.04 -2.54 7.04
N ASP A 209 -2.90 -3.28 7.75
CA ASP A 209 -2.99 -4.72 7.54
C ASP A 209 -3.57 -5.00 6.16
N THR A 210 -2.75 -5.61 5.32
CA THR A 210 -3.10 -5.85 3.94
C THR A 210 -3.87 -7.16 3.71
N ASP A 211 -4.03 -7.99 4.73
CA ASP A 211 -4.77 -9.27 4.67
C ASP A 211 -6.29 -9.08 4.53
N ASP A 212 -6.75 -7.91 4.96
CA ASP A 212 -8.10 -7.40 4.77
C ASP A 212 -8.47 -7.22 3.28
N TYR A 213 -7.48 -7.04 2.39
CA TYR A 213 -7.69 -6.96 0.95
C TYR A 213 -7.60 -8.36 0.32
N THR A 214 -8.68 -9.14 0.44
CA THR A 214 -8.71 -10.58 0.05
C THR A 214 -8.18 -10.85 -1.36
N ASP A 215 -8.46 -9.96 -2.31
CA ASP A 215 -8.08 -10.12 -3.72
C ASP A 215 -6.64 -9.67 -4.02
N ALA A 216 -5.96 -8.99 -3.09
CA ALA A 216 -4.57 -8.53 -3.26
C ALA A 216 -3.55 -9.66 -3.03
N GLY A 217 -3.93 -10.72 -2.33
CA GLY A 217 -3.08 -11.87 -2.04
C GLY A 217 -1.89 -11.56 -1.12
N LEU A 218 -1.94 -10.45 -0.39
CA LEU A 218 -1.03 -10.19 0.72
C LEU A 218 -1.51 -10.95 1.96
N VAL A 219 -0.57 -11.39 2.80
CA VAL A 219 -0.85 -12.24 3.95
C VAL A 219 -0.32 -11.55 5.20
N LYS A 220 -1.12 -11.50 6.26
CA LYS A 220 -0.75 -10.86 7.54
C LYS A 220 0.37 -11.61 8.27
N PHE A 221 1.64 -11.29 8.03
CA PHE A 221 2.80 -11.90 8.72
C PHE A 221 4.10 -11.12 8.46
N ASP A 222 5.24 -11.78 8.68
CA ASP A 222 6.58 -11.23 8.54
C ASP A 222 7.08 -11.28 7.09
N TYR A 223 7.54 -10.14 6.60
CA TYR A 223 8.09 -9.96 5.25
C TYR A 223 9.59 -9.66 5.28
N TRP A 224 10.36 -10.38 4.47
CA TRP A 224 11.80 -10.14 4.35
C TRP A 224 12.12 -8.74 3.79
N THR A 225 13.19 -8.15 4.30
CA THR A 225 13.81 -6.95 3.74
C THR A 225 15.26 -7.21 3.34
N SER A 226 15.81 -6.32 2.52
CA SER A 226 17.21 -6.37 2.10
C SER A 226 18.19 -5.84 3.15
N ASP A 227 17.71 -5.19 4.21
CA ASP A 227 18.54 -4.64 5.28
C ASP A 227 19.00 -5.75 6.26
N ALA A 228 20.22 -5.62 6.76
CA ALA A 228 20.87 -6.60 7.63
C ALA A 228 21.44 -5.96 8.90
N SER A 229 21.63 -6.78 9.94
CA SER A 229 22.39 -6.44 11.14
C SER A 229 23.31 -7.60 11.52
N GLY A 230 24.61 -7.41 11.31
CA GLY A 230 25.60 -8.49 11.49
C GLY A 230 25.31 -9.66 10.55
N SER A 231 25.13 -10.86 11.11
CA SER A 231 24.79 -12.09 10.37
C SER A 231 23.29 -12.35 10.24
N THR A 232 22.44 -11.41 10.67
CA THR A 232 20.97 -11.55 10.66
C THR A 232 20.32 -10.58 9.69
N GLN A 233 19.17 -10.95 9.16
CA GLN A 233 18.40 -10.13 8.23
C GLN A 233 17.20 -9.50 8.92
N PHE A 234 16.85 -8.27 8.55
CA PHE A 234 15.66 -7.60 9.03
C PHE A 234 14.42 -8.06 8.27
N PHE A 235 13.31 -8.14 8.99
CA PHE A 235 11.99 -8.38 8.44
C PHE A 235 10.97 -7.49 9.15
N VAL A 236 9.89 -7.17 8.44
CA VAL A 236 8.83 -6.27 8.92
C VAL A 236 7.56 -7.07 9.12
N ASN A 237 6.94 -6.93 10.28
CA ASN A 237 5.60 -7.49 10.51
C ASN A 237 4.55 -6.60 9.83
N SER A 238 3.72 -7.17 8.95
CA SER A 238 2.74 -6.38 8.20
C SER A 238 1.58 -5.83 9.04
N TYR A 239 1.34 -6.36 10.24
CA TYR A 239 0.21 -5.93 11.07
C TYR A 239 0.51 -4.66 11.88
N TYR A 240 1.69 -4.62 12.51
CA TYR A 240 2.10 -3.49 13.36
C TYR A 240 3.21 -2.63 12.75
N GLY A 241 3.85 -3.08 11.67
CA GLY A 241 5.00 -2.41 11.05
C GLY A 241 6.27 -2.42 11.89
N ASP A 242 6.33 -3.26 12.93
CA ASP A 242 7.54 -3.46 13.72
C ASP A 242 8.64 -4.17 12.92
N VAL A 243 9.88 -4.01 13.36
CA VAL A 243 11.04 -4.55 12.67
C VAL A 243 11.84 -5.47 13.60
N PHE A 244 11.87 -6.73 13.20
CA PHE A 244 12.62 -7.77 13.87
C PHE A 244 13.82 -8.20 13.03
N ARG A 245 14.71 -9.01 13.63
CA ARG A 245 15.82 -9.65 12.93
C ARG A 245 15.81 -11.14 13.18
N GLY A 246 16.31 -11.91 12.22
CA GLY A 246 16.37 -13.36 12.33
C GLY A 246 17.42 -13.97 11.42
N SER A 247 17.60 -15.29 11.57
CA SER A 247 18.45 -16.05 10.65
C SER A 247 17.90 -15.98 9.23
N ALA A 248 18.79 -15.73 8.26
CA ALA A 248 18.46 -15.68 6.84
C ALA A 248 17.91 -17.02 6.30
N SER A 249 18.11 -18.13 7.04
CA SER A 249 17.61 -19.47 6.70
C SER A 249 16.13 -19.72 7.03
N VAL A 250 15.51 -18.84 7.83
CA VAL A 250 14.10 -19.00 8.22
C VAL A 250 13.18 -18.65 7.06
N SER A 251 12.09 -19.40 6.90
CA SER A 251 11.10 -19.12 5.87
C SER A 251 10.18 -17.97 6.28
N ARG A 252 10.11 -16.92 5.46
CA ARG A 252 9.18 -15.79 5.61
C ARG A 252 8.60 -15.35 4.28
N TYR A 253 7.59 -14.48 4.30
CA TYR A 253 6.94 -14.00 3.09
C TYR A 253 7.86 -13.08 2.28
N GLY A 254 7.63 -13.09 0.98
CA GLY A 254 8.36 -12.29 0.00
C GLY A 254 7.48 -11.20 -0.57
N LEU A 255 8.01 -9.97 -0.56
CA LEU A 255 7.47 -8.83 -1.26
C LEU A 255 8.59 -8.27 -2.15
N CYS A 256 8.24 -7.80 -3.33
CA CYS A 256 9.17 -7.18 -4.27
C CYS A 256 8.67 -5.79 -4.62
N THR A 257 9.56 -4.88 -4.93
CA THR A 257 9.21 -3.49 -5.21
C THR A 257 9.98 -2.91 -6.39
N ALA A 258 9.36 -1.95 -7.07
CA ALA A 258 9.97 -1.13 -8.12
C ALA A 258 9.27 0.24 -8.25
N PRO A 259 9.99 1.29 -8.67
CA PRO A 259 11.46 1.39 -8.62
C PRO A 259 12.03 1.24 -7.19
#